data_AF-A0A1G2ELC1-F1
#
_entry.id   AF-A0A1G2ELC1-F1
#
_cell.length_a   1.000
_cell.length_b   1.000
_cell.length_c   1.000
_cell.angle_alpha   90.00
_cell.angle_beta   90.00
_cell.angle_gamma   90.00
#
_symmetry.space_group_name_H-M   'P 1'
#
loop_
_entity.id
_entity.type
_entity.pdbx_description
1 polymer ?
#
loop_
_entity_poly.entity_id
_entity_poly.type
_entity_poly.pdbx_seq_one_letter_code
_entity_poly.pdbx_strand_id
1 'polypeptide(L)'
;MDNLFNYLPIIILLMAFFSVFFIFIFGVLILLKSVGDEQEERRARYYIILSFYSLIAISIAVLVFFLVTYLIRRGETFLPPQSSGDFPVSPLSEALPSQPEFIGINGYYFSVPAAIKNRSSISGPAFFAVFCRVGEKYDIIQIGNVSKGNKAELLEGNNYKCWLTNCQNNIDNIFVSAYFFSFQAYEADNFEKMETKLKGYIVSPCSGN
;
A
#
# COMPACT_ATOMS: atom_id res chain seq x y z
N MET A 1 30.44 22.85 -11.84
CA MET A 1 31.51 21.93 -11.40
C MET A 1 30.88 20.56 -11.30
N ASP A 2 31.01 19.74 -12.34
CA ASP A 2 30.54 18.37 -12.28
C ASP A 2 31.35 17.64 -11.21
N ASN A 3 30.65 17.17 -10.18
CA ASN A 3 31.27 16.58 -9.00
C ASN A 3 32.10 15.35 -9.42
N LEU A 4 33.40 15.40 -9.17
CA LEU A 4 34.38 14.32 -9.35
C LEU A 4 33.87 12.94 -8.88
N PHE A 5 33.00 12.94 -7.86
CA PHE A 5 32.35 11.76 -7.29
C PHE A 5 31.52 10.94 -8.30
N ASN A 6 30.94 11.55 -9.33
CA ASN A 6 30.17 10.83 -10.35
C ASN A 6 31.04 9.90 -11.20
N TYR A 7 32.34 10.19 -11.30
CA TYR A 7 33.30 9.39 -12.05
C TYR A 7 34.11 8.42 -11.19
N LEU A 8 33.91 8.42 -9.87
CA LEU A 8 34.65 7.59 -8.92
C LEU A 8 34.69 6.10 -9.32
N PRO A 9 33.59 5.46 -9.75
CA PRO A 9 33.61 4.04 -10.16
C PRO A 9 34.49 3.79 -11.39
N ILE A 10 34.44 4.71 -12.37
CA ILE A 10 35.24 4.64 -13.60
C ILE A 10 36.72 4.84 -13.27
N ILE A 11 37.03 5.79 -12.38
CA ILE A 11 38.40 6.06 -11.92
C ILE A 11 38.98 4.83 -11.21
N ILE A 12 38.22 4.18 -10.33
CA ILE A 12 38.64 2.95 -9.63
C ILE A 12 38.91 1.82 -10.64
N LEU A 13 38.02 1.63 -11.62
CA LEU A 13 38.18 0.62 -12.67
C LEU A 13 39.44 0.86 -13.50
N LEU A 14 39.67 2.11 -13.91
CA LEU A 14 40.86 2.50 -14.67
C LEU A 14 42.14 2.25 -13.86
N MET A 15 42.15 2.61 -12.56
CA MET A 15 43.31 2.35 -11.70
C MET A 15 43.61 0.84 -11.58
N ALA A 16 42.59 0.00 -11.45
CA ALA A 16 42.75 -1.46 -11.42
C ALA A 16 43.26 -2.02 -12.76
N PHE A 17 42.82 -1.47 -13.88
CA PHE A 17 43.33 -1.86 -15.19
C PHE A 17 44.78 -1.43 -15.38
N PHE A 18 45.13 -0.19 -15.01
CA PHE A 18 46.49 0.32 -15.08
C PHE A 18 47.46 -0.48 -14.22
N SER A 19 47.07 -0.88 -13.00
CA SER A 19 47.95 -1.68 -12.13
C SER A 19 48.28 -3.04 -12.76
N VAL A 20 47.29 -3.73 -13.34
CA VAL A 20 47.51 -4.99 -14.07
C VAL A 20 48.39 -4.77 -15.30
N PHE A 21 48.18 -3.68 -16.03
CA PHE A 21 49.01 -3.31 -17.17
C PHE A 21 50.47 -3.07 -16.78
N PHE A 22 50.74 -2.38 -15.67
CA PHE A 22 52.10 -2.20 -15.16
C PHE A 22 52.77 -3.51 -14.77
N ILE A 23 52.04 -4.45 -14.15
CA ILE A 23 52.55 -5.78 -13.82
C ILE A 23 52.90 -6.56 -15.10
N PHE A 24 52.08 -6.45 -16.14
CA PHE A 24 52.37 -7.05 -17.45
C PHE A 24 53.63 -6.46 -18.08
N ILE A 25 53.74 -5.14 -18.17
CA ILE A 25 54.93 -4.46 -18.72
C ILE A 25 56.18 -4.84 -17.93
N PHE A 26 56.09 -4.90 -16.60
CA PHE A 26 57.19 -5.34 -15.76
C PHE A 26 57.61 -6.79 -16.05
N GLY A 27 56.64 -7.71 -16.20
CA GLY A 27 56.90 -9.09 -16.60
C GLY A 27 57.57 -9.19 -17.97
N VAL A 28 57.14 -8.41 -18.96
CA VAL A 28 57.75 -8.36 -20.30
C VAL A 28 59.17 -7.79 -20.27
N LEU A 29 59.41 -6.73 -19.47
CA LEU A 29 60.74 -6.15 -19.31
C LEU A 29 61.73 -7.12 -18.66
N ILE A 30 61.30 -7.90 -17.67
CA ILE A 30 62.13 -8.96 -17.08
C ILE A 30 62.41 -10.03 -18.15
N LEU A 31 61.39 -10.46 -18.91
CA LEU A 31 61.57 -11.48 -19.96
C LEU A 31 62.60 -11.05 -21.01
N LEU A 32 62.58 -9.78 -21.41
CA LEU A 32 63.52 -9.23 -22.38
C LEU A 32 64.96 -9.14 -21.83
N LYS A 33 65.11 -9.01 -20.51
CA LYS A 33 66.42 -8.95 -19.83
C LYS A 33 66.96 -10.32 -19.41
N SER A 34 66.09 -11.33 -19.27
CA SER A 34 66.43 -12.65 -18.72
C SER A 34 67.17 -13.59 -19.69
N VAL A 35 67.80 -13.07 -20.75
CA VAL A 35 68.46 -13.91 -21.76
C VAL A 35 69.62 -14.69 -21.10
N GLY A 36 69.43 -16.00 -20.92
CA GLY A 36 70.41 -16.90 -20.31
C GLY A 36 70.21 -17.20 -18.82
N ASP A 37 69.18 -16.64 -18.18
CA ASP A 37 68.85 -16.92 -16.77
C ASP A 37 67.45 -17.56 -16.65
N GLU A 38 67.42 -18.88 -16.41
CA GLU A 38 66.17 -19.65 -16.29
C GLU A 38 65.29 -19.19 -15.11
N GLN A 39 65.88 -18.64 -14.05
CA GLN A 39 65.16 -18.24 -12.85
C GLN A 39 64.42 -16.91 -13.08
N GLU A 40 65.07 -15.96 -13.74
CA GLU A 40 64.44 -14.70 -14.18
C GLU A 40 63.37 -14.96 -15.24
N GLU A 41 63.59 -15.91 -16.16
CA GLU A 41 62.61 -16.28 -17.18
C GLU A 41 61.33 -16.87 -16.57
N ARG A 42 61.46 -17.76 -15.57
CA ARG A 42 60.31 -18.29 -14.83
C ARG A 42 59.54 -17.19 -14.11
N ARG A 43 60.24 -16.23 -13.52
CA ARG A 43 59.64 -15.09 -12.82
C ARG A 43 58.88 -14.17 -13.78
N ALA A 44 59.45 -13.91 -14.96
CA ALA A 44 58.80 -13.14 -16.01
C ALA A 44 57.51 -13.81 -16.50
N ARG A 45 57.58 -15.12 -16.80
CA ARG A 45 56.42 -15.92 -17.20
C ARG A 45 55.33 -15.90 -16.13
N TYR A 46 55.70 -16.00 -14.85
CA TYR A 46 54.75 -15.87 -13.74
C TYR A 46 54.00 -14.54 -13.75
N TYR A 47 54.70 -13.41 -13.87
CA TYR A 47 54.04 -12.09 -13.90
C TYR A 47 53.16 -11.89 -15.14
N ILE A 48 53.58 -12.39 -16.29
CA ILE A 48 52.79 -12.34 -17.53
C ILE A 48 51.50 -13.16 -17.36
N ILE A 49 51.62 -14.41 -16.89
CA ILE A 49 50.46 -15.29 -16.66
C ILE A 49 49.53 -14.68 -15.59
N LEU A 50 50.08 -14.17 -14.50
CA LEU A 50 49.33 -13.51 -13.44
C LEU A 50 48.52 -12.33 -13.99
N SER A 51 49.15 -11.45 -14.75
CA SER A 51 48.47 -10.29 -15.34
C SER A 51 47.34 -10.69 -16.30
N PHE A 52 47.53 -11.77 -17.07
CA PHE A 52 46.50 -12.31 -17.95
C PHE A 52 45.28 -12.83 -17.17
N TYR A 53 45.50 -13.61 -16.11
CA TYR A 53 44.41 -14.09 -15.26
C TYR A 53 43.73 -12.95 -14.47
N SER A 54 44.48 -11.94 -14.03
CA SER A 54 43.92 -10.74 -13.41
C SER A 54 43.03 -9.96 -14.36
N LEU A 55 43.39 -9.86 -15.64
CA LEU A 55 42.57 -9.20 -16.67
C LEU A 55 41.26 -9.95 -16.91
N ILE A 56 41.31 -11.29 -16.97
CA ILE A 56 40.11 -12.13 -17.07
C ILE A 56 39.21 -11.92 -15.85
N ALA A 57 39.77 -11.93 -14.64
CA ALA A 57 39.00 -11.73 -13.41
C ALA A 57 38.30 -10.36 -13.37
N ILE A 58 38.99 -9.28 -13.75
CA ILE A 58 38.41 -7.93 -13.85
C ILE A 58 37.29 -7.91 -14.91
N SER A 59 37.51 -8.55 -16.06
CA SER A 59 36.52 -8.62 -17.13
C SER A 59 35.24 -9.33 -16.69
N ILE A 60 35.36 -10.44 -15.95
CA ILE A 60 34.22 -11.17 -15.38
C ILE A 60 33.47 -10.28 -14.37
N ALA A 61 34.19 -9.59 -13.48
CA ALA A 61 33.57 -8.71 -12.49
C ALA A 61 32.76 -7.58 -13.16
N VAL A 62 33.31 -6.97 -14.22
CA VAL A 62 32.63 -5.95 -15.03
C VAL A 62 31.39 -6.53 -15.71
N LEU A 63 31.49 -7.73 -16.29
CA LEU A 63 30.37 -8.40 -16.95
C LEU A 63 29.23 -8.70 -15.96
N VAL A 64 29.55 -9.20 -14.77
CA VAL A 64 28.57 -9.43 -13.70
C VAL A 64 27.90 -8.12 -13.30
N PHE A 65 28.67 -7.05 -13.13
CA PHE A 65 28.11 -5.73 -12.82
C PHE A 65 27.16 -5.21 -13.91
N PHE A 66 27.53 -5.36 -15.19
CA PHE A 66 26.67 -5.01 -16.31
C PHE A 66 25.41 -5.88 -16.36
N LEU A 67 25.52 -7.19 -16.12
CA LEU A 67 24.39 -8.11 -16.09
C LEU A 67 23.41 -7.74 -14.98
N VAL A 68 23.90 -7.51 -13.76
CA VAL A 68 23.07 -7.09 -12.62
C VAL A 68 22.40 -5.75 -12.91
N THR A 69 23.14 -4.77 -13.41
CA THR A 69 22.60 -3.46 -13.80
C THR A 69 21.55 -3.58 -14.90
N TYR A 70 21.78 -4.44 -15.90
CA TYR A 70 20.84 -4.73 -16.97
C TYR A 70 19.55 -5.38 -16.43
N LEU A 71 19.67 -6.37 -15.53
CA LEU A 71 18.53 -7.02 -14.88
C LEU A 71 17.73 -6.04 -14.01
N ILE A 72 18.40 -5.18 -13.25
CA ILE A 72 17.76 -4.13 -12.44
C ILE A 72 17.02 -3.15 -13.35
N ARG A 73 17.66 -2.61 -14.39
CA ARG A 73 17.01 -1.70 -15.35
C ARG A 73 15.83 -2.34 -16.07
N ARG A 74 15.89 -3.64 -16.35
CA ARG A 74 14.76 -4.39 -16.94
C ARG A 74 13.63 -4.62 -15.93
N GLY A 75 13.93 -4.60 -14.63
CA GLY A 75 12.96 -4.61 -13.54
C GLY A 75 12.39 -3.22 -13.19
N GLU A 76 13.04 -2.13 -13.61
CA GLU A 76 12.64 -0.74 -13.31
C GLU A 76 11.49 -0.19 -14.19
N THR A 77 10.97 -0.95 -15.15
CA THR A 77 9.78 -0.53 -15.91
C THR A 77 8.48 -0.97 -15.25
N PHE A 78 7.95 -0.17 -14.32
CA PHE A 78 6.49 -0.05 -14.10
C PHE A 78 6.07 1.32 -13.55
N LEU A 79 6.77 2.40 -13.89
CA LEU A 79 6.08 3.69 -13.95
C LEU A 79 5.47 3.77 -15.34
N PRO A 80 4.13 3.68 -15.49
CA PRO A 80 3.50 3.81 -16.79
C PRO A 80 3.92 5.17 -17.38
N PRO A 81 4.16 5.26 -18.70
CA PRO A 81 4.40 6.55 -19.34
C PRO A 81 3.29 7.52 -18.93
N GLN A 82 3.64 8.77 -18.60
CA GLN A 82 2.62 9.81 -18.41
C GLN A 82 1.79 9.86 -19.68
N SER A 83 0.54 9.39 -19.61
CA SER A 83 -0.35 9.38 -20.76
C SER A 83 -0.69 10.83 -21.08
N SER A 84 -0.24 11.31 -22.23
CA SER A 84 -0.63 12.59 -22.80
C SER A 84 -2.02 12.56 -23.45
N GLY A 85 -2.82 11.55 -23.12
CA GLY A 85 -4.20 11.40 -23.52
C GLY A 85 -4.97 10.82 -22.35
N ASP A 86 -6.20 11.32 -22.16
CA ASP A 86 -7.16 10.69 -21.26
C ASP A 86 -7.28 9.22 -21.68
N PHE A 87 -7.11 8.32 -20.71
CA PHE A 87 -7.36 6.91 -20.94
C PHE A 87 -8.77 6.76 -21.53
N PRO A 88 -8.96 5.92 -22.57
CA PRO A 88 -10.32 5.57 -22.95
C PRO A 88 -11.02 5.01 -21.72
N VAL A 89 -12.20 5.55 -21.42
CA VAL A 89 -13.00 5.13 -20.27
C VAL A 89 -13.12 3.61 -20.35
N SER A 90 -12.63 2.93 -19.33
CA SER A 90 -12.64 1.47 -19.33
C SER A 90 -14.12 1.04 -19.37
N PRO A 91 -14.55 0.11 -20.24
CA PRO A 91 -15.91 -0.42 -20.16
C PRO A 91 -16.16 -1.12 -18.81
N LEU A 92 -15.10 -1.43 -18.05
CA LEU A 92 -15.16 -1.90 -16.67
C LEU A 92 -15.30 -0.80 -15.62
N SER A 93 -14.98 0.47 -15.88
CA SER A 93 -15.19 1.53 -14.88
C SER A 93 -16.67 1.86 -14.67
N GLU A 94 -17.54 1.53 -15.64
CA GLU A 94 -19.00 1.54 -15.46
C GLU A 94 -19.53 0.25 -14.79
N ALA A 95 -18.77 -0.86 -14.88
CA ALA A 95 -19.17 -2.16 -14.35
C ALA A 95 -18.61 -2.47 -12.95
N LEU A 96 -17.62 -1.72 -12.49
CA LEU A 96 -17.14 -1.79 -11.12
C LEU A 96 -18.19 -1.12 -10.23
N PRO A 97 -18.68 -1.81 -9.17
CA PRO A 97 -19.56 -1.16 -8.22
C PRO A 97 -18.83 0.06 -7.67
N SER A 98 -19.52 1.20 -7.60
CA SER A 98 -19.02 2.40 -6.94
C SER A 98 -18.39 2.01 -5.61
N GLN A 99 -17.21 2.57 -5.30
CA GLN A 99 -16.55 2.30 -4.02
C GLN A 99 -17.58 2.47 -2.89
N PRO A 100 -17.67 1.52 -1.95
CA PRO A 100 -18.63 1.62 -0.88
C PRO A 100 -18.33 2.90 -0.10
N GLU A 101 -19.25 3.86 -0.16
CA GLU A 101 -19.18 5.05 0.67
C GLU A 101 -19.44 4.63 2.12
N PHE A 102 -18.59 5.07 3.05
CA PHE A 102 -18.76 4.80 4.46
C PHE A 102 -18.91 6.12 5.20
N ILE A 103 -19.73 6.12 6.25
CA ILE A 103 -19.87 7.27 7.14
C ILE A 103 -19.09 7.02 8.41
N GLY A 104 -18.13 7.89 8.68
CA GLY A 104 -17.38 7.90 9.93
C GLY A 104 -18.22 8.48 11.07
N ILE A 105 -18.53 7.68 12.08
CA ILE A 105 -19.15 8.12 13.34
C ILE A 105 -18.17 7.80 14.47
N ASN A 106 -17.59 8.85 15.08
CA ASN A 106 -16.63 8.72 16.19
C ASN A 106 -15.47 7.74 15.91
N GLY A 107 -14.91 7.77 14.70
CA GLY A 107 -13.82 6.90 14.26
C GLY A 107 -14.22 5.50 13.78
N TYR A 108 -15.53 5.17 13.77
CA TYR A 108 -16.06 3.91 13.25
C TYR A 108 -16.76 4.12 11.90
N TYR A 109 -16.57 3.18 10.97
CA TYR A 109 -17.02 3.32 9.58
C TYR A 109 -18.31 2.53 9.32
N PHE A 110 -19.45 3.21 9.42
CA PHE A 110 -20.76 2.66 9.14
C PHE A 110 -21.00 2.59 7.62
N SER A 111 -21.87 1.67 7.18
CA SER A 111 -22.27 1.56 5.75
C SER A 111 -22.91 2.86 5.19
N VAL A 112 -23.17 2.91 3.89
CA VAL A 112 -23.97 4.01 3.31
C VAL A 112 -25.35 4.06 3.99
N PRO A 113 -25.85 5.25 4.39
CA PRO A 113 -27.22 5.40 4.84
C PRO A 113 -28.19 4.98 3.74
N ALA A 114 -28.93 3.91 3.99
CA ALA A 114 -30.01 3.47 3.12
C ALA A 114 -31.33 4.02 3.67
N ALA A 115 -32.25 4.41 2.79
CA ALA A 115 -33.61 4.75 3.21
C ALA A 115 -34.20 3.57 4.01
N ILE A 116 -34.87 3.85 5.14
CA ILE A 116 -35.38 2.82 6.05
C ILE A 116 -36.35 1.84 5.35
N LYS A 117 -37.05 2.31 4.30
CA LYS A 117 -37.90 1.48 3.43
C LYS A 117 -37.13 0.33 2.76
N ASN A 118 -35.88 0.58 2.37
CA ASN A 118 -35.03 -0.39 1.67
C ASN A 118 -34.27 -1.30 2.65
N ARG A 119 -34.17 -0.89 3.93
CA ARG A 119 -33.50 -1.64 5.00
C ARG A 119 -34.39 -1.62 6.24
N SER A 120 -35.44 -2.43 6.22
CA SER A 120 -36.43 -2.53 7.30
C SER A 120 -35.97 -3.40 8.48
N SER A 121 -34.87 -4.14 8.35
CA SER A 121 -34.31 -4.94 9.44
C SER A 121 -32.79 -5.07 9.37
N ILE A 122 -32.20 -5.32 10.52
CA ILE A 122 -30.77 -5.60 10.69
C ILE A 122 -30.64 -6.93 11.43
N SER A 123 -29.88 -7.87 10.86
CA SER A 123 -29.67 -9.21 11.39
C SER A 123 -28.21 -9.40 11.78
N GLY A 124 -27.99 -9.94 12.98
CA GLY A 124 -26.65 -10.23 13.51
C GLY A 124 -26.06 -9.10 14.34
N PRO A 125 -24.85 -9.32 14.91
CA PRO A 125 -24.20 -8.37 15.79
C PRO A 125 -23.81 -7.10 15.02
N ALA A 126 -24.47 -5.98 15.34
CA ALA A 126 -24.24 -4.70 14.68
C ALA A 126 -24.59 -3.52 15.58
N PHE A 127 -23.90 -2.39 15.38
CA PHE A 127 -24.45 -1.08 15.76
C PHE A 127 -25.15 -0.49 14.55
N PHE A 128 -26.24 0.23 14.77
CA PHE A 128 -26.92 0.97 13.73
C PHE A 128 -27.13 2.41 14.14
N ALA A 129 -27.01 3.30 13.16
CA ALA A 129 -27.28 4.72 13.31
C ALA A 129 -28.51 5.06 12.45
N VAL A 130 -29.47 5.75 13.04
CA VAL A 130 -30.63 6.29 12.36
C VAL A 130 -30.37 7.77 12.10
N PHE A 131 -30.50 8.17 10.84
CA PHE A 131 -30.30 9.51 10.37
C PHE A 131 -31.63 10.12 9.93
N CYS A 132 -31.78 11.39 10.25
CA CYS A 132 -32.86 12.22 9.82
C CYS A 132 -32.34 13.20 8.77
N ARG A 133 -32.92 13.18 7.57
CA ARG A 133 -32.59 14.13 6.52
C ARG A 133 -33.56 15.31 6.58
N VAL A 134 -33.04 16.49 6.84
CA VAL A 134 -33.79 17.75 6.73
C VAL A 134 -33.05 18.64 5.73
N GLY A 135 -33.57 18.70 4.50
CA GLY A 135 -32.89 19.36 3.38
C GLY A 135 -31.68 18.55 2.87
N GLU A 136 -30.49 19.17 2.86
CA GLU A 136 -29.24 18.53 2.43
C GLU A 136 -28.39 17.95 3.56
N LYS A 137 -28.81 18.14 4.83
CA LYS A 137 -28.05 17.68 6.00
C LYS A 137 -28.67 16.41 6.60
N TYR A 138 -27.81 15.54 7.12
CA TYR A 138 -28.16 14.35 7.86
C TYR A 138 -27.79 14.55 9.33
N ASP A 139 -28.79 14.50 10.21
CA ASP A 139 -28.59 14.51 11.66
C ASP A 139 -28.81 13.11 12.22
N ILE A 140 -27.94 12.65 13.12
CA ILE A 140 -28.09 11.34 13.73
C ILE A 140 -29.06 11.46 14.91
N ILE A 141 -30.17 10.73 14.86
CA ILE A 141 -31.25 10.80 15.85
C ILE A 141 -31.27 9.62 16.82
N GLN A 142 -30.59 8.52 16.49
CA GLN A 142 -30.41 7.38 17.37
C GLN A 142 -29.21 6.55 16.97
N ILE A 143 -28.51 6.01 17.97
CA ILE A 143 -27.66 4.83 17.80
C ILE A 143 -28.26 3.69 18.62
N GLY A 144 -28.51 2.58 17.95
CA GLY A 144 -28.95 1.34 18.57
C GLY A 144 -27.95 0.21 18.30
N ASN A 145 -28.19 -0.90 18.96
CA ASN A 145 -27.37 -2.09 18.86
C ASN A 145 -28.25 -3.34 18.69
N VAL A 146 -27.72 -4.33 17.99
CA VAL A 146 -28.34 -5.64 17.79
C VAL A 146 -27.36 -6.68 18.29
N SER A 147 -27.81 -7.51 19.24
CA SER A 147 -27.00 -8.59 19.79
C SER A 147 -26.91 -9.79 18.84
N LYS A 148 -25.93 -10.66 19.08
CA LYS A 148 -25.74 -11.91 18.33
C LYS A 148 -27.01 -12.77 18.35
N GLY A 149 -27.45 -13.22 17.17
CA GLY A 149 -28.63 -14.08 17.02
C GLY A 149 -29.97 -13.35 17.02
N ASN A 150 -29.97 -12.03 17.26
CA ASN A 150 -31.17 -11.20 17.20
C ASN A 150 -31.32 -10.52 15.84
N LYS A 151 -32.56 -10.13 15.56
CA LYS A 151 -32.95 -9.30 14.43
C LYS A 151 -33.67 -8.07 15.00
N ALA A 152 -33.25 -6.88 14.60
CA ALA A 152 -33.99 -5.65 14.88
C ALA A 152 -34.93 -5.35 13.71
N GLU A 153 -36.22 -5.24 14.01
CA GLU A 153 -37.22 -4.75 13.07
C GLU A 153 -37.36 -3.24 13.27
N LEU A 154 -36.95 -2.46 12.27
CA LEU A 154 -36.75 -1.02 12.41
C LEU A 154 -38.04 -0.22 12.19
N LEU A 155 -39.02 -0.82 11.52
CA LEU A 155 -40.31 -0.18 11.25
C LEU A 155 -41.35 -0.43 12.34
N GLU A 156 -40.97 -1.10 13.43
CA GLU A 156 -41.87 -1.50 14.49
C GLU A 156 -41.53 -0.83 15.84
N GLY A 157 -42.53 -0.66 16.69
CA GLY A 157 -42.36 -0.17 18.06
C GLY A 157 -42.36 1.36 18.25
N ASN A 158 -42.00 1.79 19.47
CA ASN A 158 -42.07 3.19 19.89
C ASN A 158 -40.95 4.06 19.29
N ASN A 159 -39.78 3.48 19.00
CA ASN A 159 -38.65 4.21 18.42
C ASN A 159 -38.99 4.72 17.01
N TYR A 160 -39.64 3.90 16.18
CA TYR A 160 -40.06 4.31 14.83
C TYR A 160 -41.01 5.52 14.83
N LYS A 161 -41.97 5.56 15.77
CA LYS A 161 -42.87 6.73 15.94
C LYS A 161 -42.10 7.99 16.31
N CYS A 162 -41.09 7.87 17.18
CA CYS A 162 -40.21 8.98 17.54
C CYS A 162 -39.40 9.47 16.32
N TRP A 163 -38.87 8.55 15.51
CA TRP A 163 -38.12 8.90 14.29
C TRP A 163 -39.00 9.64 13.29
N LEU A 164 -40.22 9.16 13.04
CA LEU A 164 -41.17 9.86 12.19
C LEU A 164 -41.43 11.29 12.67
N THR A 165 -41.67 11.45 13.97
CA THR A 165 -41.95 12.78 14.55
C THR A 165 -40.77 13.73 14.37
N ASN A 166 -39.54 13.28 14.62
CA ASN A 166 -38.34 14.09 14.44
C ASN A 166 -38.00 14.34 12.95
N CYS A 167 -38.45 13.48 12.05
CA CYS A 167 -38.20 13.57 10.60
C CYS A 167 -39.39 14.09 9.80
N GLN A 168 -40.13 15.06 10.35
CA GLN A 168 -41.24 15.76 9.69
C GLN A 168 -42.38 14.83 9.25
N ASN A 169 -42.61 13.74 9.98
CA ASN A 169 -43.57 12.69 9.68
C ASN A 169 -43.42 12.09 8.27
N ASN A 170 -42.21 12.15 7.71
CA ASN A 170 -41.91 11.61 6.39
C ASN A 170 -40.89 10.47 6.50
N ILE A 171 -41.32 9.26 6.15
CA ILE A 171 -40.48 8.07 6.13
C ILE A 171 -39.32 8.18 5.12
N ASP A 172 -39.46 8.96 4.05
CA ASP A 172 -38.40 9.19 3.06
C ASP A 172 -37.24 10.03 3.60
N ASN A 173 -37.45 10.67 4.76
CA ASN A 173 -36.41 11.41 5.47
C ASN A 173 -35.64 10.54 6.47
N ILE A 174 -36.00 9.26 6.65
CA ILE A 174 -35.37 8.37 7.62
C ILE A 174 -34.41 7.42 6.90
N PHE A 175 -33.14 7.48 7.30
CA PHE A 175 -32.08 6.65 6.75
C PHE A 175 -31.41 5.85 7.86
N VAL A 176 -30.90 4.67 7.52
CA VAL A 176 -30.26 3.77 8.47
C VAL A 176 -28.94 3.29 7.92
N SER A 177 -27.92 3.38 8.76
CA SER A 177 -26.64 2.75 8.51
C SER A 177 -26.31 1.73 9.59
N ALA A 178 -25.55 0.72 9.23
CA ALA A 178 -25.09 -0.34 10.12
C ALA A 178 -23.57 -0.51 10.06
N TYR A 179 -22.97 -0.78 11.21
CA TYR A 179 -21.62 -1.26 11.42
C TYR A 179 -21.69 -2.71 11.86
N PHE A 180 -21.30 -3.64 10.98
CA PHE A 180 -21.34 -5.08 11.23
C PHE A 180 -20.04 -5.57 11.84
N PHE A 181 -20.14 -6.42 12.86
CA PHE A 181 -18.98 -7.06 13.48
C PHE A 181 -18.73 -8.44 12.90
N SER A 182 -17.45 -8.82 12.80
CA SER A 182 -17.12 -10.24 12.67
C SER A 182 -17.39 -10.95 13.99
N PHE A 183 -17.80 -12.23 13.93
CA PHE A 183 -18.14 -13.01 15.13
C PHE A 183 -17.00 -13.11 16.15
N GLN A 184 -15.74 -12.97 15.71
CA GLN A 184 -14.55 -12.97 16.56
C GLN A 184 -14.30 -11.61 17.24
N ALA A 185 -14.73 -10.50 16.65
CA ALA A 185 -14.57 -9.16 17.21
C ALA A 185 -15.66 -8.78 18.24
N TYR A 186 -16.73 -9.57 18.34
CA TYR A 186 -17.77 -9.43 19.35
C TYR A 186 -17.31 -10.05 20.69
N GLU A 187 -16.21 -9.56 21.24
CA GLU A 187 -15.90 -9.77 22.66
C GLU A 187 -16.70 -8.75 23.47
N ALA A 188 -17.36 -9.20 24.55
CA ALA A 188 -18.31 -8.38 25.32
C ALA A 188 -17.71 -7.05 25.81
N ASP A 189 -16.44 -7.07 26.27
CA ASP A 189 -15.72 -5.89 26.75
C ASP A 189 -15.48 -4.82 25.66
N ASN A 190 -15.29 -5.22 24.40
CA ASN A 190 -15.09 -4.28 23.30
C ASN A 190 -16.42 -3.67 22.83
N PHE A 191 -17.49 -4.44 22.91
CA PHE A 191 -18.83 -4.00 22.54
C PHE A 191 -19.37 -2.92 23.48
N GLU A 192 -19.27 -3.11 24.79
CA GLU A 192 -19.76 -2.14 25.80
C GLU A 192 -18.96 -0.82 25.75
N LYS A 193 -17.64 -0.90 25.58
CA LYS A 193 -16.78 0.29 25.39
C LYS A 193 -17.16 1.06 24.13
N MET A 194 -17.42 0.36 23.04
CA MET A 194 -17.84 0.98 21.77
C MET A 194 -19.23 1.60 21.88
N GLU A 195 -20.18 0.90 22.51
CA GLU A 195 -21.53 1.41 22.78
C GLU A 195 -21.47 2.72 23.58
N THR A 196 -20.66 2.75 24.64
CA THR A 196 -20.47 3.94 25.49
C THR A 196 -19.89 5.11 24.69
N LYS A 197 -18.88 4.85 23.86
CA LYS A 197 -18.28 5.88 22.98
C LYS A 197 -19.26 6.42 21.94
N LEU A 198 -20.07 5.54 21.34
CA LEU A 198 -21.04 5.93 20.31
C LEU A 198 -22.22 6.68 20.92
N LYS A 199 -22.77 6.21 22.03
CA LYS A 199 -23.85 6.90 22.75
C LYS A 199 -23.40 8.24 23.33
N GLY A 200 -22.15 8.34 23.81
CA GLY A 200 -21.59 9.59 24.32
C GLY A 200 -21.37 10.67 23.27
N TYR A 201 -21.35 10.32 21.98
CA TYR A 201 -21.12 11.26 20.87
C TYR A 201 -22.42 11.96 20.42
N ILE A 202 -23.59 11.45 20.81
CA ILE A 202 -24.87 11.88 20.23
C ILE A 202 -25.92 12.07 21.31
N VAL A 203 -26.55 13.24 21.33
CA VAL A 203 -27.79 13.46 22.07
C VAL A 203 -28.91 12.82 21.26
N SER A 204 -29.24 11.56 21.59
CA SER A 204 -30.26 10.79 20.88
C SER A 204 -31.66 11.23 21.30
N PRO A 205 -32.43 12.00 20.49
CA PRO A 205 -33.81 12.37 20.84
C PRO A 205 -34.75 11.15 20.97
N CYS A 206 -34.36 10.00 20.42
CA CYS A 206 -35.19 8.80 20.37
C CYS A 206 -34.57 7.59 21.10
N SER A 207 -33.66 7.80 22.07
CA SER A 207 -33.21 6.69 22.92
C SER A 207 -34.33 6.34 23.90
N GLY A 208 -35.06 5.26 23.63
CA GLY A 208 -36.17 4.83 24.47
C GLY A 208 -35.74 4.41 25.88
N ASN A 209 -36.60 4.78 26.83
CA ASN A 209 -36.96 3.94 27.98
C ASN A 209 -37.31 2.51 27.53
#